data_AF-A0A2V7D9X9-F1
#
_entry.id   AF-A0A2V7D9X9-F1
#
_cell.length_a   1.000
_cell.length_b   1.000
_cell.length_c   1.000
_cell.angle_alpha   90.00
_cell.angle_beta   90.00
_cell.angle_gamma   90.00
#
_symmetry.space_group_name_H-M   'P 1'
#
loop_
_entity.id
_entity.type
_entity.pdbx_description
1 polymer ?
#
loop_
_entity_poly.entity_id
_entity_poly.type
_entity_poly.pdbx_seq_one_letter_code
_entity_poly.pdbx_strand_id
1 'polypeptide(L)' 'CATLNIEQVRISRFIAATRVSMVVGYRKDVDWIDSAAIDLLLFDRLQEYKSMHRFWEHFRGRYRDLISLTGLRAFLR' A
#
# COMPACT_ATOMS: atom_id res chain seq x y z
N CYS A 1 13.52 2.45 -3.34
CA CYS A 1 12.18 2.68 -3.95
C CYS A 1 11.34 3.59 -3.06
N ALA A 2 11.01 4.81 -3.50
CA ALA A 2 10.02 5.68 -2.87
C ALA A 2 8.86 5.98 -3.85
N THR A 3 7.83 5.13 -3.83
CA THR A 3 6.76 5.16 -4.85
C THR A 3 5.62 6.14 -4.56
N LEU A 4 5.54 6.68 -3.33
CA LEU A 4 4.41 7.47 -2.85
C LEU A 4 4.85 8.73 -2.08
N ASN A 5 6.00 9.30 -2.45
CA ASN A 5 6.50 10.57 -1.91
C ASN A 5 5.83 11.79 -2.58
N ILE A 6 4.50 11.87 -2.46
CA ILE A 6 3.68 12.96 -2.99
C ILE A 6 2.65 13.42 -1.95
N GLU A 7 2.18 14.67 -2.09
CA GLU A 7 1.17 15.24 -1.20
C GLU A 7 -0.15 14.46 -1.23
N GLN A 8 -0.80 14.36 -0.08
CA GLN A 8 -2.06 13.62 0.08
C GLN A 8 -3.18 14.15 -0.82
N VAL A 9 -3.22 15.46 -1.08
CA VAL A 9 -4.20 16.08 -1.99
C VAL A 9 -4.11 15.51 -3.39
N ARG A 10 -2.89 15.23 -3.89
CA ARG A 10 -2.69 14.63 -5.22
C ARG A 10 -3.19 13.20 -5.26
N ILE A 11 -2.98 12.44 -4.18
CA ILE A 11 -3.48 11.06 -4.05
C ILE A 11 -5.01 11.05 -4.03
N SER A 12 -5.65 11.91 -3.23
CA SER A 12 -7.11 11.99 -3.18
C SER A 12 -7.72 12.38 -4.53
N ARG A 13 -7.11 13.33 -5.24
CA ARG A 13 -7.53 13.69 -6.61
C ARG A 13 -7.37 12.52 -7.59
N PHE A 14 -6.27 11.78 -7.50
CA PHE A 14 -6.04 10.60 -8.33
C PHE A 14 -7.09 9.51 -8.07
N ILE A 15 -7.40 9.22 -6.80
CA ILE A 15 -8.46 8.26 -6.44
C ILE A 15 -9.82 8.71 -6.95
N ALA A 16 -10.17 9.98 -6.79
CA ALA A 16 -11.44 10.52 -7.27
C ALA A 16 -11.56 10.43 -8.81
N ALA A 17 -10.48 10.72 -9.53
CA ALA A 17 -10.45 10.71 -11.00
C ALA A 17 -10.48 9.29 -11.58
N THR A 18 -9.71 8.36 -11.00
CA THR A 18 -9.56 7.00 -11.55
C THR A 18 -10.54 5.99 -10.95
N ARG A 19 -11.17 6.34 -9.83
CA ARG A 19 -12.07 5.47 -9.05
C ARG A 19 -11.43 4.17 -8.57
N VAL A 20 -10.09 4.09 -8.54
CA VAL A 20 -9.36 2.93 -7.99
C VAL A 20 -9.77 2.68 -6.56
N SER A 21 -9.83 1.41 -6.17
CA SER A 21 -10.26 1.04 -4.81
C SER A 21 -9.21 1.34 -3.75
N MET A 22 -7.93 1.36 -4.13
CA MET A 22 -6.81 1.60 -3.23
C MET A 22 -5.57 2.04 -4.01
N VAL A 23 -4.80 2.94 -3.41
CA VAL A 23 -3.43 3.31 -3.83
C VAL A 23 -2.49 2.88 -2.72
N VAL A 24 -1.43 2.14 -3.04
CA VAL A 24 -0.45 1.62 -2.06
C VAL A 24 0.97 1.88 -2.54
N GLY A 25 1.89 2.13 -1.59
CA GLY A 25 3.29 2.38 -1.90
C GLY A 25 4.08 2.95 -0.73
N TYR A 26 5.37 3.22 -0.98
CA TYR A 26 6.35 3.56 0.05
C TYR A 26 6.55 5.08 0.15
N ARG A 27 6.52 5.62 1.37
CA ARG A 27 6.79 7.05 1.63
C ARG A 27 8.26 7.41 1.83
N LYS A 28 9.13 6.43 1.91
CA LYS A 28 10.58 6.58 2.04
C LYS A 28 11.28 5.62 1.10
N ASP A 29 12.58 5.79 0.93
CA ASP A 29 13.37 4.84 0.16
C ASP A 29 13.51 3.51 0.91
N VAL A 30 13.09 2.46 0.22
CA VAL A 30 13.20 1.06 0.67
C VAL A 30 14.14 0.31 -0.28
N ASP A 31 14.95 -0.61 0.26
CA ASP A 31 15.79 -1.49 -0.55
C ASP A 31 14.94 -2.30 -1.53
N TRP A 32 15.53 -2.65 -2.67
CA TRP A 32 14.81 -3.38 -3.72
C TRP A 32 14.33 -4.76 -3.23
N ILE A 33 15.12 -5.47 -2.41
CA ILE A 33 14.76 -6.80 -1.89
C ILE A 33 13.55 -6.70 -0.97
N ASP A 34 13.60 -5.75 -0.04
CA ASP A 34 12.53 -5.52 0.93
C ASP A 34 11.23 -5.12 0.23
N SER A 35 11.33 -4.26 -0.79
CA SER A 35 10.17 -3.85 -1.59
C SER A 35 9.57 -5.02 -2.38
N ALA A 36 10.40 -5.86 -3.01
CA ALA A 36 9.94 -7.01 -3.77
C ALA A 36 9.28 -8.06 -2.86
N ALA A 37 9.82 -8.30 -1.66
CA ALA A 37 9.22 -9.21 -0.68
C ALA A 37 7.81 -8.74 -0.26
N ILE A 38 7.62 -7.45 -0.03
CA ILE A 38 6.30 -6.88 0.27
C ILE A 38 5.36 -7.01 -0.91
N ASP A 39 5.82 -6.71 -2.12
CA ASP A 39 4.99 -6.78 -3.33
C ASP A 39 4.45 -8.20 -3.53
N LEU A 40 5.27 -9.23 -3.28
CA LEU A 40 4.84 -10.62 -3.30
C LEU A 40 3.77 -10.92 -2.24
N LEU A 41 3.96 -10.47 -0.99
CA LEU A 41 2.97 -10.64 0.08
C LEU A 41 1.67 -9.91 -0.23
N LEU A 42 1.77 -8.74 -0.85
CA LEU A 42 0.63 -7.92 -1.25
C LEU A 42 -0.17 -8.63 -2.35
N PHE A 43 0.48 -9.13 -3.39
CA PHE A 43 -0.18 -9.86 -4.48
C PHE A 43 -0.77 -11.21 -4.04
N ASP A 44 -0.09 -11.95 -3.16
CA ASP A 44 -0.63 -13.16 -2.54
C ASP A 44 -1.96 -12.85 -1.83
N ARG A 45 -1.96 -11.83 -0.98
CA ARG A 45 -3.13 -11.51 -0.16
C ARG A 45 -4.24 -10.82 -0.91
N LEU A 46 -3.94 -9.98 -1.89
CA LEU A 46 -4.97 -9.28 -2.67
C LEU A 46 -5.96 -10.24 -3.35
N GLN A 47 -5.52 -11.44 -3.69
CA GLN A 47 -6.36 -12.47 -4.32
C GLN A 47 -7.48 -12.98 -3.40
N GLU A 48 -7.32 -12.87 -2.08
CA GLU A 48 -8.26 -13.41 -1.09
C GLU A 48 -9.40 -12.43 -0.73
N TYR A 49 -9.31 -11.15 -1.15
CA TYR A 49 -10.20 -10.10 -0.66
C TYR A 49 -10.96 -9.38 -1.77
N LYS A 50 -12.29 -9.33 -1.64
CA LYS A 50 -13.17 -8.46 -2.45
C LYS A 50 -13.21 -7.01 -1.95
N SER A 51 -12.93 -6.79 -0.66
CA SER A 51 -12.95 -5.47 -0.03
C SER A 51 -11.53 -5.03 0.32
N MET A 52 -11.08 -3.94 -0.30
CA MET A 52 -9.77 -3.37 -0.03
C MET A 52 -9.64 -2.82 1.39
N HIS A 53 -10.74 -2.39 2.00
CA HIS A 53 -10.78 -1.97 3.41
C HIS A 53 -10.43 -3.13 4.34
N ARG A 54 -11.09 -4.29 4.16
CA ARG A 54 -10.80 -5.50 4.95
C ARG A 54 -9.39 -6.01 4.67
N PHE A 55 -8.99 -6.06 3.39
CA PHE A 55 -7.64 -6.42 3.01
C PHE A 55 -6.61 -5.60 3.78
N TRP A 56 -6.71 -4.27 3.75
CA TRP A 56 -5.73 -3.39 4.37
C TRP A 56 -5.74 -3.51 5.90
N GLU A 57 -6.92 -3.65 6.51
CA GLU A 57 -7.05 -3.87 7.95
C GLU A 57 -6.35 -5.17 8.42
N HIS A 58 -6.55 -6.27 7.68
CA HIS A 58 -5.87 -7.53 7.98
C HIS A 58 -4.38 -7.48 7.67
N PHE A 59 -4.00 -6.92 6.52
CA PHE A 59 -2.61 -6.81 6.09
C PHE A 59 -1.79 -5.97 7.08
N ARG A 60 -2.32 -4.81 7.51
CA ARG A 60 -1.66 -3.95 8.49
C ARG A 60 -1.57 -4.57 9.89
N GLY A 61 -2.54 -5.41 10.24
CA GLY A 61 -2.54 -6.14 11.51
C GLY A 61 -1.46 -7.22 11.52
N ARG A 62 -1.37 -8.01 10.44
CA ARG A 62 -0.45 -9.14 10.31
C ARG A 62 1.01 -8.72 10.07
N TYR A 63 1.24 -7.68 9.28
CA TYR A 63 2.58 -7.24 8.86
C TYR A 63 2.96 -5.87 9.44
N ARG A 64 2.53 -5.58 10.67
CA ARG A 64 2.73 -4.27 11.32
C ARG A 64 4.18 -3.80 11.31
N ASP A 65 5.11 -4.68 11.71
CA ASP A 65 6.53 -4.33 11.84
C ASP A 65 7.15 -4.06 10.47
N LEU A 66 6.77 -4.87 9.47
CA LEU A 66 7.22 -4.70 8.09
C LEU A 66 6.73 -3.38 7.48
N ILE A 67 5.48 -3.00 7.75
CA ILE A 67 4.93 -1.70 7.32
C ILE A 67 5.67 -0.55 8.00
N SER A 68 5.97 -0.67 9.29
CA SER A 68 6.72 0.35 10.04
C SER A 68 8.15 0.49 9.48
N LEU A 69 8.80 -0.64 9.23
CA LEU A 69 10.16 -0.71 8.70
C LEU A 69 10.27 -0.12 7.29
N THR A 70 9.29 -0.33 6.42
CA THR A 70 9.33 0.12 5.01
C THR A 70 8.60 1.43 4.77
N GLY A 71 7.78 1.90 5.71
CA GLY A 71 6.96 3.10 5.52
C GLY A 71 5.87 2.91 4.47
N LEU A 72 5.42 1.68 4.24
CA LEU A 72 4.30 1.34 3.35
C LEU A 72 3.03 2.07 3.82
N ARG A 73 2.30 2.67 2.89
CA ARG A 73 1.01 3.33 3.15
C ARG A 73 0.01 2.93 2.08
N ALA A 74 -1.25 2.81 2.50
CA ALA A 74 -2.39 2.67 1.60
C ALA A 74 -3.39 3.81 1.81
N PHE A 75 -3.99 4.25 0.71
CA PHE A 75 -5.07 5.23 0.65
C PHE A 75 -6.23 4.58 -0.07
N LEU A 76 -7.40 4.57 0.56
CA LEU A 76 -8.60 3.94 0.02
C LEU A 76 -9.58 5.01 -0.44
N ARG A 77 -10.44 4.62 -1.38
CA ARG A 77 -11.56 5.44 -1.85
C ARG A 77 -12.70 5.47 -0.82
#